data_AF-A0A2V9CSY2-F1
#
_entry.id   AF-A0A2V9CSY2-F1
#
_cell.length_a   1.000
_cell.length_b   1.000
_cell.length_c   1.000
_cell.angle_alpha   90.00
_cell.angle_beta   90.00
_cell.angle_gamma   90.00
#
_symmetry.space_group_name_H-M   'P 1'
#
loop_
_entity.id
_entity.type
_entity.pdbx_description
1 polymer ?
#
loop_
_entity_poly.entity_id
_entity_poly.type
_entity_poly.pdbx_seq_one_letter_code
_entity_poly.pdbx_strand_id
1 'polypeptide(L)'
;MAIPLLLDSRQRTAKKGEKEMFENSVEREIVGAEETAGEVRLWRAVVVRAIEDWMSGPLRRKRQAEHYIFNDHKDFARACESAGLNADDLRARLSRFRGRLSHQQ
;
A
#
# COMPACT_ATOMS: atom_id res chain seq x y z
N MET A 1 -3.05 -72.89 43.17
CA MET A 1 -1.75 -73.24 42.56
C MET A 1 -1.90 -72.99 41.06
N ALA A 2 -1.14 -72.16 40.35
CA ALA A 2 0.07 -71.39 40.60
C ALA A 2 0.03 -70.11 39.73
N ILE A 3 0.73 -69.07 40.19
CA ILE A 3 1.05 -67.84 39.47
C ILE A 3 2.09 -68.14 38.40
N PRO A 4 2.08 -67.42 37.26
CA PRO A 4 3.33 -66.83 36.79
C PRO A 4 3.21 -65.31 36.60
N LEU A 5 4.06 -64.58 37.33
CA LEU A 5 4.51 -63.25 37.01
C LEU A 5 5.59 -63.37 35.94
N LEU A 6 5.47 -62.62 34.85
CA LEU A 6 6.65 -62.10 34.16
C LEU A 6 6.36 -60.69 33.64
N LEU A 7 6.91 -59.73 34.39
CA LEU A 7 7.48 -58.44 33.98
C LEU A 7 8.06 -58.51 32.53
N ASP A 8 8.14 -57.49 31.69
CA ASP A 8 8.03 -56.03 31.79
C ASP A 8 7.98 -55.52 30.32
N SER A 9 7.67 -54.24 30.13
CA SER A 9 8.08 -53.42 28.98
C SER A 9 7.31 -53.66 27.67
N ARG A 10 6.73 -52.67 26.99
CA ARG A 10 7.23 -51.31 26.74
C ARG A 10 6.19 -50.55 25.89
N GLN A 11 6.05 -49.23 26.10
CA GLN A 11 5.40 -48.21 25.24
C GLN A 11 3.89 -48.43 24.95
N ARG A 12 2.93 -47.73 25.57
CA ARG A 12 2.68 -46.27 25.52
C ARG A 12 2.80 -45.70 24.09
N THR A 13 1.85 -46.02 23.22
CA THR A 13 1.65 -45.25 21.98
C THR A 13 0.72 -44.08 22.26
N ALA A 14 1.32 -42.90 22.19
CA ALA A 14 0.72 -41.61 22.38
C ALA A 14 -0.21 -41.23 21.22
N LYS A 15 -1.04 -40.24 21.54
CA LYS A 15 -2.15 -39.70 20.79
C LYS A 15 -1.76 -38.99 19.47
N LYS A 16 -2.82 -38.80 18.67
CA LYS A 16 -3.16 -37.58 17.92
C LYS A 16 -2.32 -37.28 16.67
N GLY A 17 -2.98 -37.47 15.54
CA GLY A 17 -2.61 -36.90 14.25
C GLY A 17 -3.88 -36.74 13.43
N GLU A 18 -4.71 -35.77 13.82
CA GLU A 18 -5.78 -35.23 12.98
C GLU A 18 -5.11 -34.72 11.70
N LYS A 19 -5.41 -35.35 10.56
CA LYS A 19 -4.99 -34.85 9.26
C LYS A 19 -5.88 -33.66 8.95
N GLU A 20 -5.40 -32.46 9.27
CA GLU A 20 -5.91 -31.23 8.66
C GLU A 20 -5.70 -31.31 7.15
N MET A 21 -6.80 -31.62 6.45
CA MET A 21 -6.97 -31.22 5.06
C MET A 21 -7.26 -29.73 5.06
N PHE A 22 -6.25 -28.90 4.81
CA PHE A 22 -6.49 -27.60 4.21
C PHE A 22 -5.26 -27.13 3.44
N GLU A 23 -5.11 -27.64 2.23
CA GLU A 23 -4.24 -27.01 1.24
C GLU A 23 -4.95 -27.03 -0.12
N ASN A 24 -6.02 -26.24 -0.21
CA ASN A 24 -6.40 -25.60 -1.46
C ASN A 24 -6.06 -24.11 -1.31
N SER A 25 -4.76 -23.85 -1.31
CA SER A 25 -4.18 -22.51 -1.28
C SER A 25 -4.29 -21.91 -2.68
N VAL A 26 -5.40 -21.22 -2.92
CA VAL A 26 -5.57 -20.08 -3.84
C VAL A 26 -4.76 -20.18 -5.13
N GLU A 27 -5.31 -20.88 -6.13
CA GLU A 27 -4.87 -20.70 -7.51
C GLU A 27 -5.30 -19.32 -8.02
N ARG A 28 -4.35 -18.39 -7.97
CA ARG A 28 -4.12 -17.28 -8.91
C ARG A 28 -5.33 -16.48 -9.41
N GLU A 29 -5.60 -15.37 -8.70
CA GLU A 29 -6.01 -14.10 -9.32
C GLU A 29 -4.85 -13.09 -9.24
N ILE A 30 -3.69 -13.41 -9.83
CA ILE A 30 -2.51 -12.52 -9.78
C ILE A 30 -2.45 -11.57 -10.99
N VAL A 31 -3.16 -11.90 -12.08
CA VAL A 31 -3.04 -11.14 -13.34
C VAL A 31 -3.74 -9.77 -13.29
N GLY A 32 -4.81 -9.60 -12.49
CA GLY A 32 -5.50 -8.31 -12.36
C GLY A 32 -5.04 -7.41 -11.21
N ALA A 33 -4.45 -7.98 -10.15
CA ALA A 33 -3.99 -7.24 -8.99
C ALA A 33 -2.64 -6.52 -9.22
N GLU A 34 -1.80 -7.07 -10.11
CA GLU A 34 -0.51 -6.44 -10.43
C GLU A 34 -0.67 -5.22 -11.36
N GLU A 35 -1.55 -5.31 -12.37
CA GLU A 35 -1.80 -4.21 -13.31
C GLU A 35 -2.36 -2.98 -12.60
N THR A 36 -3.31 -3.19 -11.68
CA THR A 36 -3.86 -2.12 -10.82
C THR A 36 -2.81 -1.56 -9.85
N ALA A 37 -1.92 -2.40 -9.30
CA ALA A 37 -0.82 -1.92 -8.46
C ALA A 37 0.21 -1.09 -9.26
N GLY A 38 0.49 -1.46 -10.50
CA GLY A 38 1.37 -0.73 -11.41
C GLY A 38 0.82 0.64 -11.78
N GLU A 39 -0.45 0.70 -12.15
CA GLU A 39 -1.15 1.95 -12.46
C GLU A 39 -1.20 2.89 -11.26
N VAL A 40 -1.58 2.39 -10.07
CA VAL A 40 -1.61 3.21 -8.85
C VAL A 40 -0.22 3.78 -8.53
N ARG A 41 0.85 2.99 -8.70
CA ARG A 41 2.23 3.46 -8.50
C ARG A 41 2.61 4.54 -9.51
N LEU A 42 2.20 4.40 -10.76
CA LEU A 42 2.44 5.41 -11.80
C LEU A 42 1.76 6.74 -11.43
N TRP A 43 0.47 6.70 -11.07
CA TRP A 43 -0.26 7.90 -10.68
C TRP A 43 0.31 8.54 -9.41
N ARG A 44 0.75 7.74 -8.43
CA ARG A 44 1.49 8.25 -7.27
C ARG A 44 2.77 8.97 -7.69
N ALA A 45 3.53 8.43 -8.64
CA ALA A 45 4.73 9.08 -9.14
C ALA A 45 4.42 10.42 -9.82
N VAL A 46 3.32 10.51 -10.58
CA VAL A 46 2.85 11.76 -11.18
C VAL A 46 2.55 12.81 -10.09
N VAL A 47 1.80 12.43 -9.06
CA VAL A 47 1.45 13.33 -7.94
C VAL A 47 2.71 13.77 -7.18
N VAL A 48 3.62 12.85 -6.88
CA VAL A 48 4.90 13.17 -6.21
C VAL A 48 5.71 14.14 -7.05
N ARG A 49 5.85 13.91 -8.36
CA ARG A 49 6.59 14.82 -9.24
C ARG A 49 5.96 16.21 -9.31
N ALA A 50 4.65 16.31 -9.38
CA ALA A 50 3.96 17.60 -9.34
C ALA A 50 4.28 18.37 -8.04
N ILE A 51 4.25 17.69 -6.89
CA ILE A 51 4.58 18.31 -5.59
C ILE A 51 6.06 18.74 -5.54
N GLU A 52 6.98 17.91 -6.03
CA GLU A 52 8.41 18.23 -6.06
C GLU A 52 8.71 19.44 -6.96
N ASP A 53 8.14 19.47 -8.17
CA ASP A 53 8.27 20.59 -9.10
C ASP A 53 7.68 21.87 -8.50
N TRP A 54 6.58 21.77 -7.73
CA TRP A 54 6.01 22.90 -7.02
C TRP A 54 6.88 23.40 -5.86
N MET A 55 7.45 22.50 -5.06
CA MET A 55 8.26 22.90 -3.90
C MET A 55 9.64 23.44 -4.31
N SER A 56 10.29 22.77 -5.25
CA SER A 56 11.74 22.91 -5.52
C SER A 56 12.11 23.04 -7.00
N GLY A 57 11.13 22.95 -7.91
CA GLY A 57 11.39 23.02 -9.35
C GLY A 57 11.85 24.41 -9.81
N PRO A 58 12.48 24.50 -11.00
CA PRO A 58 12.76 25.78 -11.66
C PRO A 58 11.50 26.63 -11.81
N LEU A 59 11.62 27.96 -11.78
CA LEU A 59 10.49 28.90 -11.72
C LEU A 59 9.35 28.57 -12.70
N ARG A 60 9.67 28.18 -13.94
CA ARG A 60 8.67 27.78 -14.94
C ARG A 60 7.89 26.53 -14.52
N ARG A 61 8.57 25.48 -14.05
CA ARG A 61 7.94 24.23 -13.61
C ARG A 61 7.14 24.45 -12.33
N LYS A 62 7.66 25.25 -11.40
CA LYS A 62 6.94 25.63 -10.19
C LYS A 62 5.58 26.27 -10.49
N ARG A 63 5.53 27.23 -11.43
CA ARG A 63 4.26 27.86 -11.85
C ARG A 63 3.31 26.88 -12.53
N GLN A 64 3.83 25.99 -13.38
CA GLN A 64 3.02 24.96 -14.04
C GLN A 64 2.45 23.96 -13.03
N ALA A 65 3.28 23.49 -12.10
CA ALA A 65 2.87 22.58 -11.03
C ALA A 65 1.88 23.26 -10.07
N GLU A 66 2.08 24.54 -9.75
CA GLU A 66 1.10 25.31 -8.95
C GLU A 66 -0.25 25.41 -9.65
N HIS A 67 -0.27 25.71 -10.95
CA HIS A 67 -1.49 25.75 -11.74
C HIS A 67 -2.17 24.38 -11.77
N TYR A 68 -1.42 23.32 -12.01
CA TYR A 68 -1.95 21.95 -12.01
C TYR A 68 -2.53 21.56 -10.64
N ILE A 69 -1.80 21.80 -9.55
CA ILE A 69 -2.23 21.41 -8.20
C ILE A 69 -3.44 22.24 -7.74
N PHE A 70 -3.46 23.56 -7.95
CA PHE A 70 -4.45 24.43 -7.30
C PHE A 70 -5.52 24.98 -8.23
N ASN A 71 -5.30 25.02 -9.54
CA ASN A 71 -6.21 25.66 -10.49
C ASN A 71 -6.86 24.65 -11.45
N ASP A 72 -6.17 23.56 -11.78
CA ASP A 72 -6.73 22.46 -12.57
C ASP A 72 -7.44 21.45 -11.65
N HIS A 73 -8.69 21.76 -11.31
CA HIS A 73 -9.45 20.94 -10.38
C HIS A 73 -9.71 19.53 -10.91
N LYS A 74 -9.93 19.36 -12.21
CA LYS A 74 -10.36 18.09 -12.81
C LYS A 74 -9.19 17.14 -12.97
N ASP A 75 -8.12 17.59 -13.63
CA ASP A 75 -7.02 16.69 -13.98
C ASP A 75 -6.21 16.28 -12.75
N PHE A 76 -6.05 17.18 -11.78
CA PHE A 76 -5.42 16.85 -10.51
C PHE A 76 -6.28 15.91 -9.66
N ALA A 77 -7.59 16.13 -9.60
CA ALA A 77 -8.48 15.23 -8.85
C ALA A 77 -8.46 13.81 -9.43
N ARG A 78 -8.51 13.69 -10.75
CA ARG A 78 -8.41 12.40 -11.44
C ARG A 78 -7.09 11.70 -11.15
N ALA A 79 -5.96 12.40 -11.24
CA ALA A 79 -4.67 11.80 -10.91
C ALA A 79 -4.56 11.37 -9.44
N CYS A 80 -5.16 12.13 -8.51
CA CYS A 80 -5.23 11.75 -7.11
C CYS A 80 -6.10 10.50 -6.91
N GLU A 81 -7.29 10.45 -7.51
CA GLU A 81 -8.19 9.30 -7.44
C GLU A 81 -7.51 8.03 -7.98
N SER A 82 -6.87 8.11 -9.14
CA SER A 82 -6.12 7.00 -9.73
C SER A 82 -4.87 6.62 -8.92
N ALA A 83 -4.35 7.52 -8.07
CA ALA A 83 -3.28 7.24 -7.11
C ALA A 83 -3.77 6.68 -5.76
N GLY A 84 -5.09 6.59 -5.55
CA GLY A 84 -5.71 6.24 -4.27
C GLY A 84 -5.55 7.34 -3.20
N LEU A 85 -5.58 8.61 -3.62
CA LEU A 85 -5.40 9.80 -2.77
C LEU A 85 -6.65 10.69 -2.82
N ASN A 86 -6.96 11.34 -1.71
CA ASN A 86 -7.97 12.41 -1.67
C ASN A 86 -7.33 13.74 -2.08
N ALA A 87 -7.84 14.34 -3.17
CA ALA A 87 -7.30 15.58 -3.74
C ALA A 87 -7.50 16.80 -2.83
N ASP A 88 -8.63 16.89 -2.13
CA ASP A 88 -8.97 18.02 -1.26
C ASP A 88 -8.11 17.99 0.02
N ASP A 89 -7.94 16.81 0.63
CA ASP A 89 -7.05 16.63 1.76
C ASP A 89 -5.60 16.99 1.41
N LEU A 90 -5.15 16.56 0.23
CA LEU A 90 -3.80 16.87 -0.25
C LEU A 90 -3.64 18.37 -0.50
N ARG A 91 -4.60 19.03 -1.16
CA ARG A 91 -4.60 20.49 -1.38
C ARG A 91 -4.62 21.26 -0.07
N ALA A 92 -5.43 20.84 0.90
CA ALA A 92 -5.50 21.47 2.21
C ALA A 92 -4.13 21.38 2.92
N ARG A 93 -3.48 20.21 2.87
CA ARG A 93 -2.13 20.03 3.42
C ARG A 93 -1.10 20.92 2.72
N LEU A 94 -1.07 20.92 1.38
CA LEU A 94 -0.12 21.73 0.60
C LEU A 94 -0.34 23.24 0.80
N SER A 95 -1.60 23.69 0.91
CA SER A 95 -1.92 25.10 1.19
C SER A 95 -1.35 25.56 2.54
N ARG A 96 -1.33 24.68 3.55
CA ARG A 96 -0.70 24.97 4.85
C ARG A 96 0.82 25.07 4.75
N PHE A 97 1.46 24.29 3.86
CA PHE A 97 2.89 24.43 3.57
C PHE A 97 3.19 25.75 2.85
N ARG A 98 2.35 26.17 1.91
CA ARG A 98 2.48 27.45 1.21
C ARG A 98 2.57 28.62 2.19
N GLY A 99 1.66 28.69 3.16
CA GLY A 99 1.67 29.75 4.17
C GLY A 99 2.95 29.81 5.00
N ARG A 100 3.64 28.68 5.19
CA ARG A 100 4.95 28.63 5.88
C ARG A 100 6.12 29.02 4.99
N LEU A 101 6.11 28.58 3.72
CA LEU A 101 7.17 28.89 2.76
C LEU A 101 7.17 30.39 2.36
N SER A 102 6.04 31.07 2.46
CA SER A 102 5.93 32.53 2.28
C SER A 102 6.63 33.35 3.37
N HIS A 103 6.96 32.77 4.53
CA HIS A 103 7.77 33.44 5.56
C HIS A 103 9.29 33.22 5.39
N GLN A 104 9.70 32.43 4.41
CA GLN A 104 11.10 32.03 4.22
C GLN A 104 11.72 32.55 2.90
N GLN A 105 11.04 33.47 2.20
CA GLN A 105 11.54 34.14 0.99
C GLN A 105 11.64 35.64 1.20
#